data_AF-A0A4Q6ADZ8-F1
#
_entry.id   AF-A0A4Q6ADZ8-F1
#
_cell.length_a   1.000
_cell.length_b   1.000
_cell.length_c   1.000
_cell.angle_alpha   90.00
_cell.angle_beta   90.00
_cell.angle_gamma   90.00
#
_symmetry.space_group_name_H-M   'P 1'
#
loop_
_entity.id
_entity.type
_entity.pdbx_description
1 polymer ?
#
loop_
_entity_poly.entity_id
_entity_poly.type
_entity_poly.pdbx_seq_one_letter_code
_entity_poly.pdbx_strand_id
1 'polypeptide(L)'
;MSDTASEEFPPDALTNLSRGHAVSDEKFDRIFSKETRALSSRHWTPMAVALWAARALGSDANTRVLDVGCGPGKFCFIGAA
;
A
#
# COMPACT_ATOMS: atom_id res chain seq x y z
N MET A 1 -4.71 31.98 2.34
CA MET A 1 -4.89 30.97 3.39
C MET A 1 -5.26 29.63 2.77
N SER A 2 -4.29 28.76 2.58
CA SER A 2 -4.36 27.34 2.98
C SER A 2 -2.97 26.79 2.73
N ASP A 3 -2.37 26.40 3.85
CA ASP A 3 -1.03 25.93 4.01
C ASP A 3 -0.86 24.64 3.20
N THR A 4 -0.10 24.68 2.11
CA THR A 4 0.45 23.48 1.47
C THR A 4 1.56 22.96 2.36
N ALA A 5 1.20 22.48 3.56
CA ALA A 5 2.00 21.49 4.24
C ALA A 5 1.97 20.27 3.32
N SER A 6 3.01 20.17 2.49
CA SER A 6 3.42 18.96 1.81
C SER A 6 3.25 17.81 2.80
N GLU A 7 2.21 17.00 2.60
CA GLU A 7 2.01 15.79 3.38
C GLU A 7 3.29 14.95 3.18
N GLU A 8 4.18 15.02 4.16
CA GLU A 8 5.47 14.36 4.07
C GLU A 8 5.20 12.86 3.94
N PHE A 9 5.75 12.29 2.88
CA PHE A 9 5.64 10.88 2.57
C PHE A 9 6.13 10.08 3.79
N PRO A 10 5.32 9.18 4.39
CA PRO A 10 5.67 8.54 5.67
C PRO A 10 6.89 7.62 5.49
N PRO A 11 8.11 8.03 5.85
CA PRO A 11 9.33 7.28 5.51
C PRO A 11 9.42 5.96 6.29
N ASP A 12 8.76 5.92 7.44
CA ASP A 12 8.64 4.74 8.27
C ASP A 12 7.63 3.72 7.71
N ALA A 13 6.64 4.13 6.90
CA ALA A 13 5.72 3.18 6.27
C ALA A 13 6.45 2.28 5.28
N LEU A 14 7.29 2.85 4.40
CA LEU A 14 8.12 2.05 3.48
C LEU A 14 9.15 1.21 4.22
N THR A 15 9.82 1.79 5.23
CA THR A 15 10.84 1.08 6.00
C THR A 15 10.25 -0.12 6.75
N ASN A 16 9.02 -0.01 7.26
CA ASN A 16 8.34 -1.13 7.89
C ASN A 16 7.90 -2.17 6.86
N LEU A 17 7.33 -1.71 5.75
CA LEU A 17 6.86 -2.61 4.71
C LEU A 17 7.98 -3.45 4.08
N SER A 18 9.15 -2.86 3.80
CA SER A 18 10.32 -3.60 3.29
C SER A 18 10.92 -4.60 4.30
N ARG A 19 10.53 -4.48 5.58
CA ARG A 19 10.83 -5.47 6.63
C ARG A 19 9.70 -6.49 6.82
N GLY A 20 8.66 -6.43 5.99
CA GLY A 20 7.47 -7.27 6.10
C GLY A 20 6.58 -6.92 7.29
N HIS A 21 6.62 -5.68 7.78
CA HIS A 21 5.73 -5.22 8.84
C HIS A 21 4.60 -4.37 8.28
N ALA A 22 3.36 -4.73 8.60
CA ALA A 22 2.21 -3.91 8.27
C ALA A 22 2.21 -2.61 9.10
N VAL A 23 1.74 -1.53 8.49
CA VAL A 23 1.32 -0.31 9.20
C VAL A 23 -0.19 -0.15 9.07
N SER A 24 -0.78 0.88 9.68
CA SER A 24 -2.22 1.12 9.53
C SER A 24 -2.56 1.55 8.10
N ASP A 25 -3.78 1.24 7.67
CA ASP A 25 -4.29 1.64 6.35
C ASP A 25 -4.25 3.16 6.16
N GLU A 26 -4.65 3.94 7.18
CA GLU A 26 -4.64 5.39 7.11
C GLU A 26 -3.23 5.94 6.88
N LYS A 27 -2.23 5.31 7.50
CA LYS A 27 -0.83 5.73 7.36
C LYS A 27 -0.29 5.38 5.99
N PHE A 28 -0.55 4.16 5.51
CA PHE A 28 -0.11 3.75 4.19
C PHE A 28 -0.80 4.56 3.08
N ASP A 29 -2.10 4.79 3.20
CA ASP A 29 -2.89 5.44 2.14
C ASP A 29 -2.51 6.92 1.92
N ARG A 30 -1.70 7.51 2.82
CA ARG A 30 -1.11 8.85 2.62
C ARG A 30 -0.16 8.94 1.43
N ILE A 31 0.28 7.81 0.86
CA ILE A 31 1.02 7.81 -0.42
C ILE A 31 0.13 8.23 -1.61
N PHE A 32 -1.19 8.11 -1.48
CA PHE A 32 -2.15 8.49 -2.51
C PHE A 32 -2.72 9.89 -2.27
N SER A 33 -3.23 10.51 -3.33
CA SER A 33 -3.96 11.79 -3.22
C SER A 33 -5.15 11.67 -2.28
N LYS A 34 -5.59 12.80 -1.73
CA LYS A 34 -6.74 12.84 -0.80
C LYS A 34 -8.02 12.28 -1.44
N GLU A 35 -8.26 12.59 -2.71
CA GLU A 35 -9.41 12.15 -3.49
C GLU A 35 -9.39 10.63 -3.68
N THR A 36 -8.20 10.08 -3.97
CA THR A 36 -8.00 8.64 -4.14
C THR A 36 -8.18 7.93 -2.80
N ARG A 37 -7.51 8.40 -1.74
CA ARG A 37 -7.59 7.85 -0.37
C ARG A 37 -9.01 7.84 0.21
N ALA A 38 -9.87 8.80 -0.16
CA ALA A 38 -11.25 8.85 0.31
C ALA A 38 -12.08 7.60 -0.05
N LEU A 39 -11.62 6.80 -1.02
CA LEU A 39 -12.27 5.57 -1.47
C LEU A 39 -11.72 4.30 -0.79
N SER A 40 -10.64 4.40 0.01
CA SER A 40 -9.88 3.22 0.43
C SER A 40 -10.66 2.28 1.33
N SER A 41 -11.34 2.81 2.35
CA SER A 41 -12.07 2.04 3.35
C SER A 41 -13.24 1.23 2.77
N ARG A 42 -13.71 1.58 1.57
CA ARG A 42 -14.82 0.90 0.90
C ARG A 42 -14.38 -0.04 -0.21
N HIS A 43 -13.28 0.26 -0.88
CA HIS A 43 -12.94 -0.37 -2.15
C HIS A 43 -11.62 -1.15 -2.14
N TRP A 44 -10.72 -0.90 -1.20
CA TRP A 44 -9.36 -1.43 -1.28
C TRP A 44 -9.13 -2.54 -0.26
N THR A 45 -8.25 -3.46 -0.65
CA THR A 45 -7.75 -4.50 0.26
C THR A 45 -6.98 -3.86 1.42
N PRO A 46 -7.35 -4.15 2.68
CA PRO A 46 -6.59 -3.68 3.85
C PRO A 46 -5.13 -4.14 3.78
N MET A 47 -4.21 -3.31 4.29
CA MET A 47 -2.77 -3.54 4.19
C MET A 47 -2.34 -4.89 4.76
N ALA A 48 -2.87 -5.25 5.93
CA ALA A 48 -2.56 -6.53 6.57
C ALA A 48 -2.98 -7.73 5.70
N VAL A 49 -4.11 -7.61 4.99
CA VAL A 49 -4.61 -8.66 4.08
C VAL A 49 -3.77 -8.72 2.80
N ALA A 50 -3.41 -7.55 2.24
CA ALA A 50 -2.54 -7.48 1.06
C ALA A 50 -1.16 -8.09 1.34
N LEU A 51 -0.56 -7.79 2.50
CA LEU A 51 0.73 -8.35 2.90
C LEU A 51 0.66 -9.86 3.13
N TRP A 52 -0.43 -10.35 3.75
CA TRP A 52 -0.65 -11.79 3.92
C TRP A 52 -0.77 -12.50 2.57
N ALA A 53 -1.57 -11.95 1.65
CA ALA A 53 -1.75 -12.51 0.33
C ALA A 53 -0.47 -12.47 -0.50
N ALA A 54 0.29 -11.37 -0.45
CA ALA A 54 1.58 -11.26 -1.13
C ALA A 54 2.55 -12.36 -0.70
N ARG A 55 2.63 -12.67 0.60
CA ARG A 55 3.43 -13.79 1.13
C ARG A 55 2.94 -15.16 0.69
N ALA A 56 1.63 -15.34 0.56
CA ALA A 56 1.04 -16.59 0.11
C ALA A 56 1.23 -16.83 -1.39
N LEU A 57 1.22 -15.77 -2.20
CA LEU A 57 1.25 -15.83 -3.67
C LEU A 57 2.67 -15.70 -4.26
N GLY A 58 3.56 -14.94 -3.63
CA GLY A 58 4.93 -14.69 -4.08
C GLY A 58 5.94 -15.65 -3.46
N SER A 59 5.97 -16.90 -3.94
CA SER A 59 6.80 -17.96 -3.35
C SER A 59 8.30 -17.92 -3.73
N ASP A 60 8.69 -17.16 -4.76
CA ASP A 60 10.07 -17.06 -5.28
C ASP A 60 10.33 -15.65 -5.83
N ALA A 61 11.53 -15.10 -5.63
CA ALA A 61 11.99 -13.82 -6.16
C ALA A 61 11.90 -13.70 -7.70
N ASN A 62 11.90 -14.82 -8.43
CA ASN A 62 11.74 -14.83 -9.89
C ASN A 62 10.28 -14.95 -10.36
N THR A 63 9.33 -15.03 -9.42
CA THR A 63 7.90 -15.17 -9.74
C THR A 63 7.40 -13.90 -10.43
N ARG A 64 6.79 -14.06 -11.61
CA ARG A 64 6.08 -12.96 -12.28
C ARG A 64 4.63 -12.95 -11.84
N VAL A 65 4.20 -11.83 -11.27
CA VAL A 65 2.85 -11.65 -10.73
C VAL A 65 2.08 -10.63 -11.57
N LEU A 66 0.81 -10.93 -11.85
CA LEU A 66 -0.15 -10.00 -12.46
C LEU A 66 -1.25 -9.70 -11.44
N ASP A 67 -1.41 -8.42 -11.10
CA ASP A 67 -2.49 -7.93 -10.22
C ASP A 67 -3.70 -7.49 -11.07
N VAL A 68 -4.69 -8.36 -11.21
CA VAL A 68 -5.91 -8.08 -11.98
C VAL A 68 -6.89 -7.29 -11.12
N GLY A 69 -7.29 -6.11 -11.59
CA GLY A 69 -8.16 -5.22 -10.82
C GLY A 69 -7.40 -4.45 -9.73
N CYS A 70 -6.14 -4.11 -9.99
CA CYS A 70 -5.23 -3.47 -9.02
C CYS A 70 -5.71 -2.12 -8.48
N GLY A 71 -6.71 -1.49 -9.10
CA GLY A 71 -7.23 -0.18 -8.70
C GLY A 71 -6.10 0.86 -8.68
N PRO A 72 -5.96 1.64 -7.60
CA PRO A 72 -4.85 2.58 -7.42
C PRO A 72 -3.47 1.92 -7.24
N GLY A 73 -3.41 0.59 -7.15
CA GLY A 73 -2.15 -0.17 -7.07
C GLY A 73 -1.67 -0.47 -5.65
N LYS A 74 -2.51 -0.28 -4.62
CA LYS A 74 -2.13 -0.55 -3.21
C LYS A 74 -1.62 -1.98 -2.99
N PHE A 75 -2.32 -2.99 -3.54
CA PHE A 75 -1.90 -4.38 -3.42
C PHE A 75 -0.57 -4.63 -4.15
N CYS A 76 -0.49 -4.25 -5.43
CA CYS A 76 0.73 -4.33 -6.22
C CYS A 76 1.94 -3.68 -5.52
N PHE A 77 1.75 -2.49 -4.95
CA PHE A 77 2.80 -1.79 -4.20
C PHE A 77 3.25 -2.59 -2.97
N ILE A 78 2.31 -3.13 -2.19
CA ILE A 78 2.61 -3.94 -1.01
C ILE A 78 3.32 -5.24 -1.38
N GLY A 79 2.94 -5.88 -2.49
CA GLY A 79 3.56 -7.12 -2.95
C GLY A 79 4.94 -6.95 -3.58
N ALA A 80 5.31 -5.74 -3.98
CA ALA A 80 6.61 -5.43 -4.59
C ALA A 80 7.67 -4.95 -3.58
N ALA A 81 7.28 -4.70 -2.33
CA ALA A 81 8.12 -4.15 -1.27
C ALA A 81 8.76 -5.24 -0.41
#